data_AF-A0A0D8L978-F1
#
_entry.id   AF-A0A0D8L978-F1
#
_cell.length_a   1.000
_cell.length_b   1.000
_cell.length_c   1.000
_cell.angle_alpha   90.00
_cell.angle_beta   90.00
_cell.angle_gamma   90.00
#
_symmetry.space_group_name_H-M   'P 1'
#
loop_
_entity.id
_entity.type
_entity.pdbx_description
1 polymer ?
#
loop_
_entity_poly.entity_id
_entity_poly.type
_entity_poly.pdbx_seq_one_letter_code
_entity_poly.pdbx_strand_id
1 'polypeptide(L)'
;MAYPPLKKSLSTLCDCDNIQTLDSAFKLILGVWSSLVNSEGKTIGDILGEAKNLSRPDIFGALCPDRNIPGWLTEKCSMFQHCIAFVQSGIVTVSYNGLEIRVIDAPDTPDDRLLADIDAAGTPEQFLQILVDLTKKSLTQA
;
A
#
# COMPACT_ATOMS: atom_id res chain seq x y z
N MET A 1 8.15 13.46 -24.64
CA MET A 1 8.84 13.48 -23.34
C MET A 1 9.99 12.49 -23.41
N ALA A 2 11.23 12.92 -23.24
CA ALA A 2 12.37 12.01 -23.16
C ALA A 2 12.45 11.50 -21.72
N TYR A 3 12.24 10.19 -21.52
CA TYR A 3 12.43 9.59 -20.21
C TYR A 3 13.90 9.71 -19.81
N PRO A 4 14.22 10.09 -18.56
CA PRO A 4 15.59 10.08 -18.09
C PRO A 4 16.18 8.65 -18.25
N PRO A 5 17.49 8.52 -18.46
CA PRO A 5 18.13 7.21 -18.56
C PRO A 5 17.75 6.35 -17.35
N LEU A 6 17.33 5.10 -17.56
CA LEU A 6 16.91 4.16 -16.51
C LEU A 6 17.90 4.12 -15.33
N LYS A 7 19.20 4.16 -15.64
CA LYS A 7 20.27 4.25 -14.66
C LYS A 7 20.09 5.41 -13.68
N LYS A 8 19.74 6.61 -14.17
CA LYS A 8 19.53 7.80 -13.34
C LYS A 8 18.36 7.59 -12.39
N SER A 9 17.23 7.07 -12.88
CA SER A 9 16.05 6.78 -12.05
C SER A 9 16.34 5.74 -10.97
N LEU A 10 17.06 4.66 -11.31
CA LEU A 10 17.47 3.64 -10.34
C LEU A 10 18.44 4.20 -9.31
N SER A 11 19.37 5.08 -9.74
CA SER A 11 20.33 5.70 -8.82
C SER A 11 19.63 6.61 -7.81
N THR A 12 18.62 7.35 -8.26
CA THR A 12 17.74 8.11 -7.36
C THR A 12 16.96 7.18 -6.42
N LEU A 13 16.41 6.08 -6.94
CA LEU A 13 15.62 5.12 -6.15
C LEU A 13 16.42 4.42 -5.06
N CYS A 14 17.68 4.06 -5.35
CA CYS A 14 18.55 3.31 -4.45
C CYS A 14 19.43 4.23 -3.58
N ASP A 15 19.34 5.55 -3.74
CA ASP A 15 20.23 6.56 -3.16
C ASP A 15 21.72 6.20 -3.30
N CYS A 16 22.10 5.61 -4.44
CA CYS A 16 23.47 5.20 -4.70
C CYS A 16 23.76 5.08 -6.20
N ASP A 17 25.03 5.15 -6.56
CA ASP A 17 25.51 4.98 -7.95
C ASP A 17 26.19 3.61 -8.18
N ASN A 18 26.12 2.69 -7.21
CA ASN A 18 26.77 1.38 -7.30
C ASN A 18 26.03 0.50 -8.32
N ILE A 19 26.68 0.22 -9.46
CA ILE A 19 26.11 -0.57 -10.57
C ILE A 19 25.58 -1.94 -10.12
N GLN A 20 26.24 -2.62 -9.17
CA GLN A 20 25.77 -3.91 -8.66
C GLN A 20 24.45 -3.76 -7.91
N THR A 21 24.34 -2.73 -7.07
CA THR A 21 23.10 -2.39 -6.35
C THR A 21 21.99 -2.02 -7.33
N LEU A 22 22.29 -1.23 -8.36
CA LEU A 22 21.32 -0.83 -9.38
C LEU A 22 20.83 -2.03 -10.21
N ASP A 23 21.72 -2.96 -10.56
CA ASP A 23 21.38 -4.19 -11.29
C ASP A 23 20.52 -5.12 -10.42
N SER A 24 20.84 -5.26 -9.13
CA SER A 24 20.02 -5.98 -8.15
C SER A 24 18.63 -5.36 -8.00
N ALA A 25 18.55 -4.04 -7.85
CA ALA A 25 17.28 -3.31 -7.76
C ALA A 25 16.42 -3.51 -9.02
N PHE A 26 17.04 -3.41 -10.20
CA PHE A 26 16.36 -3.65 -11.47
C PHE A 26 15.80 -5.08 -11.56
N LYS A 27 16.60 -6.09 -11.20
CA LYS A 27 16.19 -7.51 -11.21
C LYS A 27 15.04 -7.78 -10.24
N LEU A 28 15.06 -7.18 -9.05
CA LEU A 28 13.98 -7.31 -8.07
C LEU A 28 12.68 -6.69 -8.59
N ILE A 29 12.73 -5.45 -9.09
CA ILE A 29 11.55 -4.78 -9.66
C ILE A 29 10.99 -5.58 -10.83
N LEU A 30 11.85 -6.05 -11.73
CA LEU A 30 11.43 -6.84 -12.89
C LEU A 30 10.83 -8.18 -12.47
N GLY A 31 11.44 -8.87 -11.49
CA GLY A 31 10.93 -10.13 -10.96
C GLY A 31 9.56 -9.98 -10.32
N VAL A 32 9.38 -8.95 -9.49
CA VAL A 32 8.08 -8.61 -8.89
C VAL A 32 7.07 -8.25 -9.96
N TRP A 33 7.43 -7.39 -10.91
CA TRP A 33 6.56 -7.03 -12.03
C TRP A 33 6.07 -8.29 -12.76
N SER A 34 6.99 -9.17 -13.16
CA SER A 34 6.68 -10.44 -13.84
C SER A 34 5.78 -11.36 -13.02
N SER A 35 5.96 -11.40 -11.69
CA SER A 35 5.10 -12.19 -10.81
C SER A 35 3.67 -11.63 -10.67
N LEU A 36 3.52 -10.31 -10.85
CA LEU A 36 2.26 -9.59 -10.68
C LEU A 36 1.51 -9.33 -12.01
N VAL A 37 2.05 -9.73 -13.18
CA VAL A 37 1.44 -9.49 -14.50
C VAL A 37 -0.02 -9.96 -14.59
N ASN A 38 -0.39 -11.01 -13.86
CA ASN A 38 -1.74 -11.57 -13.88
C ASN A 38 -2.62 -11.07 -12.70
N SER A 39 -2.12 -10.14 -11.90
CA SER A 39 -2.84 -9.58 -10.75
C SER A 39 -3.53 -8.28 -11.15
N GLU A 40 -4.84 -8.32 -11.37
CA GLU A 40 -5.63 -7.12 -11.63
C GLU A 40 -5.55 -6.13 -10.46
N GLY A 41 -5.42 -4.83 -10.77
CA GLY A 41 -5.47 -3.74 -9.80
C GLY A 41 -4.19 -3.46 -9.01
N LYS A 42 -3.02 -3.98 -9.44
CA LYS A 42 -1.73 -3.68 -8.80
C LYS A 42 -1.14 -2.37 -9.30
N THR A 43 -0.69 -1.53 -8.37
CA THR A 43 -0.06 -0.23 -8.67
C THR A 43 1.46 -0.34 -8.75
N ILE A 44 2.12 0.67 -9.34
CA ILE A 44 3.60 0.78 -9.32
C ILE A 44 4.12 0.82 -7.87
N GLY A 45 3.35 1.41 -6.95
CA GLY A 45 3.66 1.41 -5.52
C GLY A 45 3.72 0.00 -4.94
N ASP A 46 2.84 -0.90 -5.38
CA ASP A 46 2.83 -2.29 -4.90
C ASP A 46 4.06 -3.06 -5.39
N ILE A 47 4.46 -2.82 -6.64
CA ILE A 47 5.65 -3.42 -7.23
C ILE A 47 6.90 -2.95 -6.50
N LEU A 48 7.02 -1.65 -6.24
CA LEU A 48 8.17 -1.09 -5.53
C LEU A 48 8.18 -1.50 -4.06
N GLY A 49 7.02 -1.54 -3.41
CA GLY A 49 6.87 -1.99 -2.02
C GLY A 49 7.24 -3.46 -1.85
N GLU A 50 6.80 -4.33 -2.76
CA GLU A 50 7.18 -5.74 -2.72
C GLU A 50 8.66 -5.94 -3.04
N ALA A 51 9.20 -5.21 -4.02
CA ALA A 51 10.64 -5.24 -4.32
C ALA A 51 11.48 -4.81 -3.10
N LYS A 52 11.03 -3.77 -2.37
CA LYS A 52 11.63 -3.34 -1.11
C LYS A 52 11.57 -4.44 -0.04
N ASN A 53 10.42 -5.09 0.14
CA ASN A 53 10.26 -6.18 1.11
C ASN A 53 11.17 -7.38 0.82
N LEU A 54 11.40 -7.69 -0.46
CA LEU A 54 12.29 -8.77 -0.91
C LEU A 54 13.77 -8.39 -0.80
N SER A 55 14.09 -7.10 -0.76
CA SER A 55 15.45 -6.63 -0.61
C SER A 55 15.92 -6.79 0.83
N ARG A 56 16.81 -7.76 1.08
CA ARG A 56 17.51 -7.89 2.36
C ARG A 56 19.02 -7.97 2.12
N PRO A 57 19.81 -6.92 2.44
CA PRO A 57 19.43 -5.65 3.06
C PRO A 57 18.55 -4.75 2.16
N ASP A 58 17.86 -3.77 2.72
CA ASP A 58 17.06 -2.80 1.95
C ASP A 58 18.00 -1.93 1.09
N ILE A 59 17.84 -2.03 -0.23
CA ILE A 59 18.63 -1.26 -1.21
C ILE A 59 17.86 -0.09 -1.82
N PHE A 60 16.60 0.13 -1.46
CA PHE A 60 15.71 1.15 -2.04
C PHE A 60 15.67 2.43 -1.17
N GLY A 61 16.83 2.80 -0.62
CA GLY A 61 17.06 3.59 0.60
C GLY A 61 16.43 4.98 0.77
N ALA A 62 15.53 5.47 -0.11
CA ALA A 62 14.96 6.81 0.04
C ALA A 62 13.53 7.06 -0.49
N LEU A 63 12.92 6.19 -1.31
CA LEU A 63 11.79 6.65 -2.17
C LEU A 63 10.43 5.97 -1.99
N CYS A 64 10.34 4.87 -1.25
CA CYS A 64 9.05 4.34 -0.82
C CYS A 64 8.90 4.59 0.68
N PRO A 65 8.25 5.71 1.10
CA PRO A 65 7.80 5.82 2.47
C PRO A 65 6.96 4.58 2.76
N ASP A 66 7.23 3.92 3.89
CA ASP A 66 6.34 2.88 4.35
C ASP A 66 4.95 3.51 4.44
N ARG A 67 3.99 2.99 3.68
CA ARG A 67 2.63 3.51 3.76
C ARG A 67 2.19 3.27 5.19
N ASN A 68 2.03 4.35 5.94
CA ASN A 68 1.56 4.24 7.31
C ASN A 68 0.08 3.90 7.29
N ILE A 69 -0.33 3.13 8.28
CA ILE A 69 -1.74 2.87 8.53
C ILE A 69 -2.31 4.15 9.14
N PRO A 70 -3.38 4.73 8.60
CA PRO A 70 -4.00 5.91 9.19
C PRO A 70 -4.42 5.64 10.64
N GLY A 71 -4.15 6.60 11.54
CA GLY A 71 -4.38 6.44 12.98
C GLY A 71 -5.83 6.07 13.32
N TRP A 72 -6.79 6.72 12.66
CA TRP A 72 -8.22 6.43 12.81
C TRP A 72 -8.58 4.96 12.50
N LEU A 73 -7.88 4.35 11.53
CA LEU A 73 -8.13 2.98 11.11
C LEU A 73 -7.59 2.01 12.15
N THR A 74 -6.38 2.27 12.65
CA THR A 74 -5.78 1.52 13.76
C THR A 74 -6.64 1.61 15.02
N GLU A 75 -7.10 2.82 15.38
CA GLU A 75 -7.96 3.07 16.53
C GLU A 75 -9.28 2.31 16.40
N LYS A 76 -9.98 2.43 15.26
CA LYS A 76 -11.26 1.76 15.07
C LYS A 76 -11.13 0.23 15.04
N CYS A 77 -10.10 -0.32 14.37
CA CYS A 77 -9.82 -1.75 14.39
C CYS A 77 -9.58 -2.26 15.83
N SER A 78 -8.89 -1.49 16.68
CA SER A 78 -8.62 -1.88 18.06
C SER A 78 -9.87 -2.04 18.94
N MET A 79 -10.99 -1.44 18.54
CA MET A 79 -12.27 -1.57 19.23
C MET A 79 -12.95 -2.93 18.98
N PHE A 80 -12.52 -3.68 17.96
CA PHE A 80 -13.13 -4.94 17.56
C PHE A 80 -12.16 -6.11 17.71
N GLN A 81 -12.56 -7.13 18.46
CA GLN A 81 -11.74 -8.34 18.61
C GLN A 81 -11.50 -9.00 17.24
N HIS A 82 -10.25 -9.41 16.99
CA HIS A 82 -9.82 -10.00 15.71
C HIS A 82 -9.90 -9.06 14.48
N CYS A 83 -10.00 -7.75 14.69
CA CYS A 83 -9.87 -6.76 13.62
C CYS A 83 -8.47 -6.12 13.66
N ILE A 84 -7.72 -6.23 12.57
CA ILE A 84 -6.37 -5.67 12.45
C ILE A 84 -6.20 -4.92 11.14
N ALA A 85 -5.54 -3.77 11.19
CA ALA A 85 -5.08 -3.06 10.01
C ALA A 85 -3.58 -3.30 9.83
N PHE A 86 -3.14 -3.52 8.58
CA PHE A 86 -1.74 -3.68 8.21
C PHE A 86 -1.52 -3.18 6.79
N VAL A 87 -0.26 -3.01 6.39
CA VAL A 87 0.10 -2.68 5.02
C VAL A 87 0.67 -3.90 4.33
N GLN A 88 0.07 -4.28 3.22
CA GLN A 88 0.51 -5.38 2.37
C GLN A 88 0.79 -4.85 0.98
N SER A 89 2.05 -4.98 0.56
CA SER A 89 2.52 -4.48 -0.75
C SER A 89 2.06 -3.02 -1.00
N GLY A 90 2.24 -2.11 -0.05
CA GLY A 90 1.90 -0.69 -0.20
C GLY A 90 0.40 -0.35 -0.15
N ILE A 91 -0.48 -1.33 0.10
CA ILE A 91 -1.92 -1.12 0.26
C ILE A 91 -2.30 -1.36 1.72
N VAL A 92 -3.12 -0.47 2.27
CA VAL A 92 -3.71 -0.65 3.59
C VAL A 92 -4.79 -1.75 3.49
N THR A 93 -4.64 -2.79 4.29
CA THR A 93 -5.54 -3.94 4.37
C THR A 93 -6.07 -4.07 5.78
N VAL A 94 -7.38 -4.28 5.91
CA VAL A 94 -8.03 -4.63 7.17
C VAL A 94 -8.42 -6.10 7.13
N SER A 95 -8.00 -6.87 8.13
CA SER A 95 -8.45 -8.25 8.33
C SER A 95 -9.40 -8.34 9.52
N TYR A 96 -10.52 -9.04 9.34
CA TYR A 96 -11.46 -9.39 10.40
C TYR A 96 -11.89 -10.84 10.27
N ASN A 97 -11.60 -11.67 11.28
CA ASN A 97 -11.92 -13.11 11.26
C ASN A 97 -11.45 -13.84 9.99
N GLY A 98 -10.31 -13.44 9.43
CA GLY A 98 -9.76 -14.02 8.20
C GLY A 98 -10.33 -13.46 6.90
N LEU A 99 -11.34 -12.58 6.95
CA LEU A 99 -11.78 -11.78 5.81
C LEU A 99 -10.85 -10.58 5.64
N GLU A 100 -10.26 -10.41 4.46
CA GLU A 100 -9.37 -9.29 4.14
C GLU A 100 -10.03 -8.28 3.21
N ILE A 101 -10.01 -7.01 3.61
CA ILE A 101 -10.53 -5.88 2.83
C ILE A 101 -9.37 -4.94 2.52
N ARG A 102 -9.11 -4.76 1.23
CA ARG A 102 -8.17 -3.75 0.75
C ARG A 102 -8.86 -2.39 0.77
N VAL A 103 -8.28 -1.45 1.50
CA VAL A 103 -8.74 -0.06 1.60
C VAL A 103 -7.90 0.77 0.63
N ILE A 104 -8.35 0.84 -0.62
CA ILE A 104 -7.65 1.59 -1.66
C ILE A 104 -7.82 3.08 -1.37
N ASP A 105 -6.71 3.80 -1.37
CA ASP A 105 -6.67 5.24 -1.06
C ASP A 105 -7.27 5.59 0.31
N ALA A 106 -7.00 4.75 1.32
CA ALA A 106 -7.29 5.09 2.71
C ALA A 106 -6.72 6.48 3.03
N PRO A 107 -7.56 7.48 3.38
CA PRO A 107 -7.08 8.83 3.64
C PRO A 107 -6.34 8.89 4.96
N ASP A 108 -5.26 9.67 5.00
CA ASP A 108 -4.52 9.92 6.24
C ASP A 108 -5.40 10.63 7.28
N THR A 109 -6.34 11.45 6.82
CA THR A 109 -7.33 12.13 7.66
C THR A 109 -8.72 11.99 7.02
N PRO A 110 -9.69 11.36 7.70
CA PRO A 110 -11.05 11.24 7.20
C PRO A 110 -11.74 12.61 7.20
N ASP A 111 -12.62 12.84 6.23
CA ASP A 111 -13.49 14.02 6.26
C ASP A 111 -14.56 13.87 7.37
N ASP A 112 -15.23 14.98 7.73
CA ASP A 112 -16.20 15.00 8.83
C ASP A 112 -17.33 13.97 8.64
N ARG A 113 -17.70 13.70 7.39
CA ARG A 113 -18.75 12.74 7.06
C ARG A 113 -18.29 11.31 7.28
N LEU A 114 -17.12 10.96 6.76
CA LEU A 114 -16.52 9.64 6.92
C LEU A 114 -16.21 9.37 8.40
N LEU A 115 -15.73 10.37 9.14
CA LEU A 115 -15.49 10.25 10.58
C LEU A 115 -16.79 9.98 11.34
N ALA A 116 -17.88 10.71 11.03
CA ALA A 116 -19.19 10.45 11.64
C ALA A 116 -19.73 9.04 11.32
N ASP A 117 -19.57 8.58 10.08
CA ASP A 117 -19.95 7.22 9.67
C ASP A 117 -19.11 6.17 10.43
N ILE A 118 -17.80 6.38 10.56
CA ILE A 118 -16.88 5.52 11.33
C ILE A 118 -17.30 5.47 12.80
N ASP A 119 -17.55 6.61 13.44
CA ASP A 119 -17.93 6.69 14.85
C ASP A 119 -19.28 6.03 15.12
N ALA A 120 -20.24 6.19 14.20
CA ALA A 120 -21.54 5.55 14.27
C ALA A 120 -21.50 4.03 14.10
N ALA A 121 -20.45 3.47 13.49
CA ALA A 121 -20.29 2.03 13.34
C ALA A 121 -20.03 1.36 14.70
N GLY A 122 -21.09 0.75 15.24
CA GLY A 122 -21.05 0.02 16.52
C GLY A 122 -20.69 -1.45 16.39
N THR A 123 -20.74 -2.01 15.18
CA THR A 123 -20.37 -3.40 14.91
C THR A 123 -19.25 -3.51 13.87
N PRO A 124 -18.46 -4.60 13.88
CA PRO A 124 -17.43 -4.84 12.88
C PRO A 124 -18.00 -4.85 11.46
N GLU A 125 -19.18 -5.43 11.24
CA GLU A 125 -19.80 -5.56 9.91
C GLU A 125 -20.16 -4.20 9.33
N GLN A 126 -20.67 -3.28 10.15
CA GLN A 126 -20.94 -1.90 9.74
C GLN A 126 -19.65 -1.17 9.34
N PHE A 127 -18.60 -1.34 10.14
CA PHE A 127 -17.31 -0.74 9.86
C PHE A 127 -16.70 -1.29 8.56
N LEU A 128 -16.71 -2.62 8.36
CA LEU A 128 -16.23 -3.24 7.13
C LEU A 128 -17.02 -2.77 5.90
N GLN A 129 -18.34 -2.57 6.03
CA GLN A 129 -19.17 -2.04 4.95
C GLN A 129 -18.74 -0.63 4.54
N ILE A 130 -18.43 0.24 5.52
CA ILE A 130 -17.90 1.59 5.24
C ILE A 130 -16.58 1.51 4.46
N LEU A 131 -15.67 0.61 4.85
CA LEU A 131 -14.40 0.40 4.15
C LEU A 131 -14.60 -0.09 2.71
N VAL A 132 -15.55 -1.00 2.49
CA VAL A 132 -15.90 -1.48 1.15
C VAL A 132 -16.44 -0.34 0.29
N ASP A 133 -17.32 0.51 0.83
CA ASP A 133 -17.90 1.61 0.07
C ASP A 133 -16.90 2.74 -0.20
N LEU A 134 -15.94 2.94 0.72
CA LEU A 134 -14.78 3.80 0.49
C LEU A 134 -13.95 3.29 -0.70
N THR A 135 -13.60 2.00 -0.69
CA THR A 135 -12.83 1.38 -1.79
C THR A 135 -13.57 1.46 -3.13
N LYS A 136 -14.89 1.25 -3.16
CA LYS A 136 -15.69 1.38 -4.40
C LYS A 136 -15.66 2.79 -4.97
N LYS A 137 -15.72 3.82 -4.13
CA LYS A 137 -15.64 5.22 -4.57
C LYS A 137 -14.28 5.51 -5.22
N SER A 138 -13.19 5.02 -4.63
CA SER A 138 -11.85 5.18 -5.18
C SER A 138 -11.73 4.52 -6.57
N LEU A 139 -12.36 3.36 -6.77
CA LEU A 139 -12.35 2.63 -8.05
C LEU A 139 -13.24 3.27 -9.14
N THR A 140 -14.21 4.11 -8.80
CA THR A 140 -15.10 4.77 -9.78
C THR A 140 -14.59 6.16 -10.20
N GLN A 141 -13.58 6.69 -9.51
CA GLN A 141 -12.95 7.98 -9.81
C GLN A 141 -11.63 7.84 -10.59
N ALA A 142 -11.16 6.61 -10.82
CA ALA A 142 -10.00 6.28 -11.66
C ALA A 142 -10.42 6.01 -13.12
#